data_AF-A0A2E0MHU6-F1
#
_entry.id   AF-A0A2E0MHU6-F1
#
_cell.length_a   1.000
_cell.length_b   1.000
_cell.length_c   1.000
_cell.angle_alpha   90.00
_cell.angle_beta   90.00
_cell.angle_gamma   90.00
#
_symmetry.space_group_name_H-M   'P 1'
#
loop_
_entity.id
_entity.type
_entity.pdbx_description
1 polymer ?
#
loop_
_entity_poly.entity_id
_entity_poly.type
_entity_poly.pdbx_seq_one_letter_code
_entity_poly.pdbx_strand_id
1 'polypeptide(L)'
;MNLTTHIGRLRIAALIEGVTCIALYLIAMPIKYIGGFEKAVSVPGMIHGVFFIAYLLLLLPVYRQQKWSFSNLFICGIASVVPFMTFWADYKYFRVSQSKKSIEDILDE
;
A
#
# COMPACT_ATOMS: atom_id res chain seq x y z
N MET A 1 9.94 -0.19 11.56
CA MET A 1 9.16 0.92 10.94
C MET A 1 8.72 1.83 12.06
N ASN A 2 8.99 3.14 11.99
CA ASN A 2 8.58 4.08 13.04
C ASN A 2 7.15 4.59 12.75
N LEU A 3 6.21 4.42 13.68
CA LEU A 3 4.79 4.73 13.48
C LEU A 3 4.47 6.23 13.57
N THR A 4 5.40 7.01 14.09
CA THR A 4 5.27 8.46 14.25
C THR A 4 5.37 9.21 12.92
N THR A 5 6.08 8.64 11.94
CA THR A 5 6.30 9.29 10.65
C THR A 5 5.19 8.97 9.64
N HIS A 6 4.85 9.93 8.79
CA HIS A 6 3.85 9.73 7.72
C HIS A 6 4.23 8.58 6.79
N ILE A 7 5.52 8.50 6.43
CA ILE A 7 6.03 7.45 5.55
C ILE A 7 5.96 6.09 6.27
N GLY A 8 6.19 6.03 7.58
CA GLY A 8 6.12 4.77 8.33
C GLY A 8 4.71 4.19 8.34
N ARG A 9 3.71 5.05 8.56
CA ARG A 9 2.29 4.68 8.47
C ARG A 9 1.90 4.23 7.06
N LEU A 10 2.38 4.93 6.02
CA LEU A 10 2.13 4.53 4.62
C LEU A 10 2.71 3.14 4.32
N ARG A 11 3.93 2.85 4.77
CA ARG A 11 4.56 1.54 4.53
C ARG A 11 3.79 0.40 5.18
N ILE A 12 3.31 0.59 6.41
CA ILE A 12 2.50 -0.42 7.10
C ILE A 12 1.17 -0.61 6.38
N ALA A 13 0.51 0.48 5.99
CA ALA A 13 -0.73 0.42 5.22
C ALA A 13 -0.53 -0.31 3.88
N ALA A 14 0.57 -0.03 3.16
CA ALA A 14 0.93 -0.68 1.91
C ALA A 14 1.19 -2.19 2.08
N LEU A 15 1.85 -2.59 3.18
CA LEU A 15 2.06 -4.01 3.50
C LEU A 15 0.74 -4.71 3.81
N ILE A 16 -0.11 -4.12 4.65
CA ILE A 16 -1.42 -4.71 4.99
C ILE A 16 -2.30 -4.82 3.75
N GLU A 17 -2.38 -3.74 2.97
CA GLU A 17 -3.14 -3.68 1.74
C GLU A 17 -2.64 -4.75 0.74
N GLY A 18 -1.33 -4.88 0.54
CA GLY A 18 -0.73 -5.93 -0.29
C GLY A 18 -1.05 -7.35 0.20
N VAL A 19 -1.01 -7.61 1.51
CA VAL A 19 -1.40 -8.90 2.08
C VAL A 19 -2.89 -9.19 1.86
N THR A 20 -3.76 -8.19 2.06
CA THR A 20 -5.21 -8.35 1.82
C THR A 20 -5.53 -8.56 0.34
N CYS A 21 -4.78 -7.91 -0.57
CA CYS A 21 -4.90 -8.07 -2.01
C CYS A 21 -4.49 -9.50 -2.42
N ILE A 22 -3.37 -9.99 -1.92
CA ILE A 22 -2.92 -11.38 -2.16
C ILE A 22 -3.95 -12.38 -1.61
N ALA A 23 -4.45 -12.18 -0.39
CA ALA A 23 -5.47 -13.06 0.18
C ALA A 23 -6.77 -13.07 -0.66
N LEU A 24 -7.21 -11.90 -1.14
CA LEU A 24 -8.39 -11.80 -2.00
C LEU A 24 -8.19 -12.52 -3.34
N TYR A 25 -7.08 -12.27 -4.03
CA TYR A 25 -6.86 -12.81 -5.37
C TYR A 25 -6.36 -14.25 -5.39
N LEU A 26 -5.52 -14.68 -4.43
CA LEU A 26 -4.97 -16.04 -4.41
C LEU A 26 -5.78 -17.03 -3.57
N ILE A 27 -6.61 -16.55 -2.64
CA ILE A 27 -7.40 -17.45 -1.77
C ILE A 27 -8.88 -17.33 -2.11
N ALA A 28 -9.45 -16.12 -2.03
CA ALA A 28 -10.88 -15.94 -2.19
C ALA A 28 -11.35 -16.24 -3.63
N MET A 29 -10.60 -15.81 -4.65
CA MET A 29 -10.95 -16.06 -6.05
C MET A 29 -10.89 -17.56 -6.42
N PRO A 30 -9.84 -18.33 -6.10
CA PRO A 30 -9.85 -19.78 -6.33
C PRO A 30 -10.98 -20.50 -5.60
N ILE A 31 -11.26 -20.14 -4.34
CA ILE A 31 -12.40 -20.73 -3.59
C ILE A 31 -13.73 -20.42 -4.30
N LYS A 32 -13.91 -19.20 -4.80
CA LYS A 32 -15.11 -18.83 -5.57
C LYS A 32 -15.26 -19.68 -6.83
N TYR A 33 -14.20 -19.83 -7.63
CA TYR A 33 -14.27 -20.56 -8.90
C TYR A 33 -14.35 -22.07 -8.73
N ILE A 34 -13.66 -22.64 -7.73
CA ILE A 34 -13.59 -24.09 -7.50
C ILE A 34 -14.78 -24.56 -6.65
N GLY A 35 -15.17 -23.78 -5.64
CA GLY A 35 -16.20 -24.16 -4.66
C GLY A 35 -17.57 -23.54 -4.90
N GLY A 36 -17.72 -22.59 -5.84
CA GLY A 36 -19.00 -21.93 -6.13
C GLY A 36 -19.51 -20.99 -5.02
N PHE A 37 -18.73 -20.75 -3.96
CA PHE A 37 -19.12 -19.91 -2.84
C PHE A 37 -18.81 -18.44 -3.10
N GLU A 38 -19.75 -17.70 -3.67
CA GLU A 38 -19.56 -16.26 -3.96
C GLU A 38 -19.30 -15.41 -2.71
N LYS A 39 -19.87 -15.82 -1.56
CA LYS A 39 -19.65 -15.15 -0.27
C LYS A 39 -18.19 -15.20 0.20
N ALA A 40 -17.37 -16.12 -0.33
CA ALA A 40 -15.95 -16.21 -0.01
C ALA A 40 -15.18 -14.95 -0.44
N VAL A 41 -15.69 -14.19 -1.42
CA VAL A 41 -15.06 -12.95 -1.92
C VAL A 41 -15.68 -11.70 -1.29
N SER A 42 -16.94 -11.73 -0.87
CA SER A 42 -17.60 -10.54 -0.32
C SER A 42 -16.91 -9.98 0.92
N VAL A 43 -16.58 -10.82 1.90
CA VAL A 43 -15.95 -10.35 3.15
C VAL A 43 -14.51 -9.90 2.91
N PRO A 44 -13.63 -10.68 2.26
CA PRO A 44 -12.26 -10.23 1.98
C PRO A 44 -12.22 -9.03 1.04
N GLY A 45 -13.16 -8.93 0.09
CA GLY A 45 -13.27 -7.79 -0.83
C GLY A 45 -13.63 -6.51 -0.10
N MET A 46 -14.56 -6.55 0.86
CA MET A 46 -14.86 -5.41 1.72
C MET A 46 -13.66 -5.00 2.58
N ILE A 47 -12.99 -5.98 3.20
CA ILE A 47 -11.80 -5.73 4.03
C ILE A 47 -10.71 -5.06 3.19
N HIS A 48 -10.41 -5.62 2.02
CA HIS A 48 -9.42 -5.06 1.09
C HIS A 48 -9.80 -3.64 0.64
N GLY A 49 -11.07 -3.40 0.30
CA GLY A 49 -11.55 -2.06 -0.10
C GLY A 49 -11.34 -0.99 0.98
N VAL A 50 -11.57 -1.33 2.26
CA VAL A 50 -11.32 -0.41 3.38
C VAL A 50 -9.82 -0.09 3.49
N PHE A 51 -8.95 -1.11 3.41
CA PHE A 51 -7.50 -0.91 3.48
C PHE A 51 -6.95 -0.15 2.27
N PHE A 52 -7.51 -0.37 1.08
CA PHE A 52 -7.16 0.36 -0.13
C PHE A 52 -7.45 1.86 0.01
N ILE A 53 -8.62 2.23 0.52
CA ILE A 53 -8.96 3.63 0.78
C ILE A 53 -8.03 4.23 1.83
N ALA A 54 -7.77 3.51 2.93
CA ALA A 54 -6.84 3.97 3.97
C ALA A 54 -5.41 4.20 3.42
N TYR A 55 -4.94 3.30 2.55
CA TYR A 55 -3.66 3.43 1.86
C TYR A 55 -3.62 4.69 0.98
N LEU A 56 -4.65 4.94 0.16
CA LEU A 56 -4.71 6.13 -0.69
C LEU A 56 -4.70 7.43 0.12
N LEU A 57 -5.43 7.46 1.24
CA LEU A 57 -5.44 8.62 2.14
C LEU A 57 -4.06 8.90 2.75
N LEU A 58 -3.28 7.85 3.07
CA LEU A 58 -1.91 7.98 3.56
C LEU A 58 -0.89 8.31 2.46
N LEU A 59 -1.19 7.95 1.22
CA LEU A 59 -0.32 8.22 0.07
C LEU A 59 -0.28 9.71 -0.29
N LEU A 60 -1.42 10.41 -0.18
CA LEU A 60 -1.54 11.86 -0.47
C LEU A 60 -0.57 12.76 0.33
N PRO A 61 -0.46 12.68 1.67
CA PRO A 61 0.46 13.51 2.42
C PRO A 61 1.93 13.17 2.10
N VAL A 62 2.26 11.90 1.84
CA VAL A 62 3.62 11.51 1.44
C VAL A 62 3.98 12.05 0.07
N TYR A 63 3.05 11.99 -0.89
CA TYR A 63 3.20 12.61 -2.21
C TYR A 63 3.55 14.09 -2.11
N ARG A 64 2.85 14.85 -1.24
CA ARG A 64 3.13 16.28 -1.03
C ARG A 64 4.47 16.52 -0.33
N GLN A 65 4.80 15.73 0.70
CA GLN A 65 6.06 15.88 1.45
C GLN A 65 7.29 15.55 0.59
N GLN A 66 7.20 14.51 -0.24
CA GLN A 66 8.32 14.05 -1.06
C GLN A 66 8.42 14.75 -2.42
N LYS A 67 7.53 15.72 -2.70
CA LYS A 67 7.44 16.44 -3.99
C LYS A 67 7.48 15.52 -5.20
N TRP A 68 6.79 14.38 -5.11
CA TRP A 68 6.74 13.42 -6.20
C TRP A 68 5.95 13.99 -7.39
N SER A 69 6.28 13.53 -8.60
CA SER A 69 5.47 13.85 -9.78
C SER A 69 4.13 13.11 -9.73
N PHE A 70 3.10 13.67 -10.37
CA PHE A 70 1.78 13.03 -10.45
C PHE A 70 1.84 11.61 -11.04
N SER A 71 2.78 11.35 -11.95
CA SER A 71 3.06 10.01 -12.49
C SER A 71 3.43 9.01 -11.40
N ASN A 72 4.25 9.38 -10.42
CA ASN A 72 4.63 8.48 -9.32
C ASN A 72 3.43 8.17 -8.41
N LEU A 73 2.58 9.17 -8.15
CA LEU A 73 1.33 8.95 -7.41
C LEU A 73 0.44 7.93 -8.11
N PHE A 74 0.26 8.09 -9.43
CA PHE A 74 -0.54 7.19 -10.25
C PHE A 74 0.05 5.77 -10.31
N ILE A 75 1.37 5.66 -10.49
CA ILE A 75 2.08 4.37 -10.44
C ILE A 75 1.88 3.69 -9.08
N CYS A 76 2.04 4.42 -7.97
CA CYS A 76 1.86 3.87 -6.62
C CYS A 76 0.39 3.49 -6.33
N GLY A 77 -0.58 4.19 -6.92
CA GLY A 77 -2.00 3.85 -6.82
C GLY A 77 -2.39 2.64 -7.67
N ILE A 78 -1.87 2.52 -8.89
CA ILE A 78 -2.09 1.31 -9.72
C ILE A 78 -1.37 0.11 -9.11
N ALA A 79 -0.17 0.34 -8.57
CA ALA A 79 0.60 -0.69 -7.89
C ALA A 79 -0.15 -1.32 -6.71
N SER A 80 -1.13 -0.64 -6.12
CA SER A 80 -1.94 -1.24 -5.05
C SER A 80 -3.07 -2.15 -5.55
N VAL A 81 -3.56 -1.92 -6.76
CA VAL A 81 -4.56 -2.80 -7.38
C VAL A 81 -3.93 -4.09 -7.91
N VAL A 82 -2.67 -4.04 -8.36
CA VAL A 82 -1.99 -5.22 -8.92
C VAL A 82 -1.37 -6.04 -7.78
N PRO A 83 -1.75 -7.33 -7.63
CA PRO A 83 -1.15 -8.17 -6.60
C PRO A 83 0.37 -8.18 -6.77
N PHE A 84 1.09 -8.11 -5.65
CA PHE A 84 2.57 -8.00 -5.57
C PHE A 84 3.18 -6.64 -5.92
N MET A 85 2.48 -5.76 -6.63
CA MET A 85 3.08 -4.51 -7.11
C MET A 85 3.22 -3.46 -5.99
N THR A 86 2.42 -3.56 -4.92
CA THR A 86 2.60 -2.79 -3.68
C THR A 86 3.93 -3.04 -2.99
N PHE A 87 4.40 -4.29 -2.97
CA PHE A 87 5.69 -4.62 -2.38
C PHE A 87 6.84 -4.03 -3.20
N TRP A 88 6.71 -4.00 -4.53
CA TRP A 88 7.66 -3.32 -5.40
C TRP A 88 7.66 -1.81 -5.17
N ALA A 89 6.50 -1.19 -5.01
CA ALA A 89 6.38 0.23 -4.71
C ALA A 89 7.00 0.58 -3.34
N ASP A 90 6.81 -0.27 -2.31
CA ASP A 90 7.46 -0.11 -1.01
C ASP A 90 8.98 -0.13 -1.11
N TYR A 91 9.51 -1.13 -1.83
CA TYR A 91 10.95 -1.28 -2.00
C TYR A 91 11.57 -0.10 -2.76
N LYS A 92 10.94 0.33 -3.86
CA LYS A 92 11.51 1.34 -4.75
C LYS A 92 11.31 2.77 -4.27
N TYR A 93 10.13 3.08 -3.71
CA TYR A 93 9.76 4.46 -3.41
C TYR A 93 9.70 4.73 -1.91
N PHE A 94 9.01 3.89 -1.13
CA PHE A 94 8.79 4.19 0.29
C PHE A 94 10.05 4.01 1.15
N ARG A 95 10.90 3.03 0.84
CA ARG A 95 12.17 2.83 1.55
C ARG A 95 13.18 3.95 1.28
N VAL A 96 13.24 4.45 0.05
CA VAL A 96 14.10 5.58 -0.35
C VAL A 96 13.65 6.87 0.34
N SER A 97 12.34 7.14 0.34
CA SER A 97 11.79 8.32 1.02
C SER A 97 11.94 8.30 2.54
N GLN A 98 11.87 7.12 3.19
CA GLN A 98 12.24 6.97 4.61
C GLN A 98 13.69 7.39 4.86
N SER A 99 14.62 6.90 4.03
CA SER A 99 16.05 7.19 4.18
C SER A 99 16.36 8.67 4.00
N LYS A 100 15.71 9.32 3.01
CA LYS A 100 15.91 10.75 2.75
C LYS A 100 15.43 11.62 3.92
N LYS A 101 14.24 11.33 4.45
CA LYS A 101 13.68 12.01 5.63
C LYS A 101 14.61 11.88 6.84
N SER A 102 15.10 10.66 7.10
CA SER A 102 15.99 10.40 8.24
C SER A 102 17.33 11.13 8.14
N ILE A 103 17.84 11.41 6.95
CA ILE A 103 19.08 12.20 6.78
C ILE A 103 18.80 13.69 6.93
N GLU A 104 17.70 14.21 6.39
CA GLU A 104 17.27 15.59 6.62
C GLU A 104 17.12 15.87 8.14
N ASP A 105 16.45 14.97 8.88
CA ASP A 105 16.27 15.10 10.33
C ASP A 105 17.61 15.09 11.12
N ILE A 106 18.67 14.44 10.61
CA ILE A 106 20.02 14.44 11.23
C ILE A 106 20.81 15.72 10.88
N LEU A 107 20.62 16.27 9.69
CA LEU A 107 21.33 17.47 9.24
C LEU A 107 20.74 18.76 9.83
N ASP A 108 19.48 18.72 10.27
CA ASP A 108 18.77 19.84 10.89
C ASP A 108 18.94 19.88 12.43
N GLU A 109 19.66 18.92 13.04
CA GLU A 109 20.01 18.84 14.48
C GLU A 109 21.44 19.37 14.75
#